data_AF-A0A952RZD2-F1
#
_entry.id   AF-A0A952RZD2-F1
#
_cell.length_a   1.000
_cell.length_b   1.000
_cell.length_c   1.000
_cell.angle_alpha   90.00
_cell.angle_beta   90.00
_cell.angle_gamma   90.00
#
_symmetry.space_group_name_H-M   'P 1'
#
loop_
_entity.id
_entity.type
_entity.pdbx_description
1 polymer ?
#
loop_
_entity_poly.entity_id
_entity_poly.type
_entity_poly.pdbx_seq_one_letter_code
_entity_poly.pdbx_strand_id
1 'polypeptide(L)'
;MSNISEMELRRIIEGIREDRETIIKHNPIGSDEETVLWMLLGCLLSYLSIAENETPCFPGRPDANAYREAVLFVLRGRYEGEADPAGLIDSLLK
;
A
#
# COMPACT_ATOMS: atom_id res chain seq x y z
N MET A 1 -18.26 1.20 -4.93
CA MET A 1 -16.96 1.22 -4.23
C MET A 1 -16.71 -0.18 -3.73
N SER A 2 -15.54 -0.73 -4.03
CA SER A 2 -15.17 -2.09 -3.62
C SER A 2 -14.54 -2.05 -2.23
N ASN A 3 -14.80 -3.07 -1.41
CA ASN A 3 -14.08 -3.30 -0.17
C ASN A 3 -13.01 -4.38 -0.38
N ILE A 4 -12.02 -4.43 0.49
CA ILE A 4 -10.97 -5.45 0.49
C ILE A 4 -11.01 -6.24 1.80
N SER A 5 -11.03 -7.56 1.69
CA SER A 5 -10.98 -8.44 2.86
C SER A 5 -9.55 -8.53 3.43
N GLU A 6 -9.44 -8.93 4.69
CA GLU A 6 -8.13 -9.23 5.31
C GLU A 6 -7.30 -10.22 4.50
N MET A 7 -7.94 -11.30 4.03
CA MET A 7 -7.27 -12.34 3.26
C MET A 7 -6.69 -11.77 1.95
N GLU A 8 -7.44 -10.91 1.25
CA GLU A 8 -6.96 -10.33 0.01
C GLU A 8 -5.87 -9.28 0.24
N LEU A 9 -5.98 -8.46 1.29
CA LEU A 9 -4.91 -7.53 1.67
C LEU A 9 -3.61 -8.30 1.98
N ARG A 10 -3.70 -9.40 2.73
CA ARG A 10 -2.54 -10.27 3.00
C ARG A 10 -1.96 -10.87 1.71
N ARG A 11 -2.81 -11.30 0.78
CA ARG A 11 -2.38 -11.83 -0.53
C ARG A 11 -1.59 -10.81 -1.33
N ILE A 12 -2.04 -9.55 -1.36
CA ILE A 12 -1.33 -8.45 -2.04
C ILE A 12 0.01 -8.17 -1.36
N ILE A 13 0.02 -8.07 -0.02
CA ILE A 13 1.24 -7.84 0.75
C ILE A 13 2.27 -8.94 0.51
N GLU A 14 1.85 -10.20 0.51
CA GLU A 14 2.75 -11.33 0.28
C GLU A 14 3.31 -11.34 -1.14
N GLY A 15 2.48 -11.05 -2.16
CA GLY A 15 2.97 -10.93 -3.53
C GLY A 15 4.04 -9.83 -3.69
N ILE A 16 3.86 -8.68 -3.03
CA ILE A 16 4.87 -7.59 -3.03
C ILE A 16 6.13 -8.04 -2.29
N ARG A 17 6.00 -8.80 -1.19
CA ARG A 17 7.14 -9.34 -0.44
C ARG A 17 7.96 -10.31 -1.29
N GLU A 18 7.29 -11.24 -1.97
CA GLU A 18 7.94 -12.23 -2.86
C GLU A 18 8.70 -11.53 -4.01
N ASP A 19 8.12 -10.47 -4.58
CA ASP A 19 8.71 -9.71 -5.68
C ASP A 19 9.61 -8.54 -5.22
N ARG A 20 9.88 -8.39 -3.92
CA ARG A 20 10.52 -7.20 -3.32
C ARG A 20 11.81 -6.78 -4.01
N GLU A 21 12.73 -7.72 -4.23
CA GLU A 21 14.02 -7.43 -4.88
C GLU A 21 13.84 -6.90 -6.32
N THR A 22 12.89 -7.48 -7.06
CA THR A 22 12.56 -7.06 -8.42
C THR A 22 11.95 -5.67 -8.41
N ILE A 23 10.99 -5.41 -7.52
CA ILE A 23 10.32 -4.11 -7.41
C ILE A 23 11.33 -3.01 -7.10
N ILE A 24 12.20 -3.21 -6.11
CA ILE A 24 13.23 -2.25 -5.70
C ILE A 24 14.21 -2.00 -6.84
N LYS A 25 14.70 -3.06 -7.48
CA LYS A 25 15.66 -2.96 -8.59
C LYS A 25 15.13 -2.14 -9.77
N HIS A 26 13.84 -2.26 -10.07
CA HIS A 26 13.24 -1.64 -11.25
C HIS A 26 12.57 -0.28 -10.98
N ASN A 27 12.27 0.06 -9.71
CA ASN A 27 11.55 1.27 -9.34
C ASN A 27 12.23 2.02 -8.18
N PRO A 28 13.45 2.55 -8.33
CA PRO A 28 14.12 3.25 -7.23
C PRO A 28 13.54 4.67 -7.04
N ILE A 29 12.51 4.81 -6.21
CA ILE A 29 11.83 6.11 -5.94
C ILE A 29 12.41 6.80 -4.70
N GLY A 30 13.01 6.01 -3.80
CA GLY A 30 13.59 6.43 -2.54
C GLY A 30 14.26 5.25 -1.85
N SER A 31 14.04 5.12 -0.55
CA SER A 31 14.36 3.91 0.21
C SER A 31 13.56 2.68 -0.28
N ASP A 32 14.02 1.50 0.13
CA ASP A 32 13.32 0.24 -0.12
C ASP A 32 11.89 0.26 0.45
N GLU A 33 11.72 0.84 1.64
CA GLU A 33 10.42 1.00 2.30
C GLU A 33 9.47 1.90 1.50
N GLU A 34 9.95 3.06 1.04
CA GLU A 34 9.18 3.94 0.15
C GLU A 34 8.73 3.20 -1.10
N THR A 35 9.62 2.39 -1.68
CA THR A 35 9.36 1.70 -2.93
C THR A 35 8.29 0.63 -2.79
N VAL A 36 8.35 -0.21 -1.75
CA VAL A 36 7.34 -1.25 -1.52
C VAL A 36 6.00 -0.68 -1.07
N LEU A 37 6.00 0.41 -0.29
CA LEU A 37 4.76 1.10 0.12
C LEU A 37 4.09 1.85 -1.04
N TRP A 38 4.89 2.45 -1.93
CA TRP A 38 4.40 3.03 -3.17
C TRP A 38 3.74 1.97 -4.06
N MET A 39 4.37 0.80 -4.20
CA MET A 39 3.80 -0.31 -4.96
C MET A 39 2.48 -0.77 -4.34
N LEU A 40 2.42 -0.94 -3.01
CA LEU A 40 1.20 -1.30 -2.29
C LEU A 40 0.09 -0.28 -2.51
N LEU A 41 0.39 1.01 -2.43
CA LEU A 41 -0.57 2.08 -2.70
C LEU A 41 -1.13 1.95 -4.13
N GLY A 42 -0.27 1.78 -5.14
CA GLY A 42 -0.69 1.58 -6.52
C GLY A 42 -1.60 0.36 -6.72
N CYS A 43 -1.25 -0.78 -6.11
CA CYS A 43 -2.08 -1.99 -6.13
C CYS A 43 -3.46 -1.74 -5.52
N LEU A 44 -3.53 -1.04 -4.39
CA LEU A 44 -4.80 -0.78 -3.69
C LEU A 44 -5.68 0.24 -4.41
N LEU A 45 -5.10 1.30 -4.98
CA LEU A 45 -5.84 2.27 -5.80
C LEU A 45 -6.52 1.56 -6.99
N SER A 46 -5.78 0.66 -7.65
CA SER A 46 -6.29 -0.16 -8.75
C SER A 46 -7.35 -1.16 -8.28
N TYR A 47 -7.07 -1.94 -7.23
CA TYR A 47 -7.96 -2.98 -6.71
C TYR A 47 -9.31 -2.42 -6.24
N LEU A 48 -9.28 -1.29 -5.52
CA LEU A 48 -10.48 -0.66 -4.96
C LEU A 48 -11.19 0.25 -5.96
N SER A 49 -10.65 0.39 -7.18
CA SER A 49 -11.13 1.31 -8.21
C SER A 49 -11.33 2.73 -7.68
N ILE A 50 -10.31 3.25 -6.98
CA ILE A 50 -10.33 4.60 -6.39
C ILE A 50 -10.34 5.63 -7.51
N ALA A 51 -11.29 6.57 -7.46
CA ALA A 51 -11.37 7.65 -8.43
C ALA A 51 -10.20 8.62 -8.27
N GLU A 52 -9.77 9.26 -9.35
CA GLU A 52 -8.61 10.18 -9.34
C GLU A 52 -8.73 11.30 -8.30
N ASN A 53 -9.96 11.79 -8.04
CA ASN A 53 -10.24 12.83 -7.06
C ASN A 53 -10.23 12.34 -5.60
N GLU A 54 -10.19 11.02 -5.37
CA GLU A 54 -10.06 10.38 -4.06
C GLU A 54 -8.63 9.89 -3.79
N THR A 55 -7.76 9.89 -4.81
CA THR A 55 -6.37 9.46 -4.70
C THR A 55 -5.58 10.42 -3.80
N PRO A 56 -4.81 9.90 -2.81
CA PRO A 56 -3.97 10.74 -1.96
C PRO A 56 -2.97 11.57 -2.78
N CYS A 57 -2.94 12.88 -2.53
CA CYS A 57 -1.96 13.80 -3.11
C CYS A 57 -0.95 14.21 -2.03
N PHE A 58 0.34 14.15 -2.36
CA PHE A 58 1.42 14.52 -1.45
C PHE A 58 1.89 15.96 -1.73
N PRO A 59 1.92 16.87 -0.73
CA PRO A 59 2.54 18.18 -0.90
C PRO A 59 4.07 18.03 -0.82
N GLY A 60 4.71 17.69 -1.94
CA GLY A 60 6.17 17.57 -2.05
C GLY A 60 6.65 16.14 -2.29
N ARG A 61 7.88 15.82 -1.86
CA ARG A 61 8.45 14.49 -1.98
C ARG A 61 7.97 13.62 -0.81
N PRO A 62 7.13 12.59 -1.05
CA PRO A 62 6.70 11.69 0.03
C PRO A 62 7.89 10.85 0.52
N ASP A 63 7.84 10.48 1.80
CA ASP A 63 8.71 9.50 2.43
C ASP A 63 7.91 8.21 2.75
N ALA A 64 8.55 7.23 3.40
CA ALA A 64 7.91 5.96 3.74
C ALA A 64 6.68 6.17 4.64
N ASN A 65 6.75 7.09 5.61
CA ASN A 65 5.64 7.39 6.49
C ASN A 65 4.45 8.00 5.73
N ALA A 66 4.71 8.91 4.79
CA ALA A 66 3.67 9.49 3.95
C ALA A 66 2.94 8.41 3.12
N TYR A 67 3.69 7.47 2.51
CA TYR A 67 3.06 6.35 1.80
C TYR A 67 2.28 5.42 2.72
N ARG A 68 2.81 5.13 3.92
CA ARG A 68 2.10 4.33 4.93
C ARG A 68 0.78 4.97 5.34
N GLU A 69 0.77 6.27 5.60
CA GLU A 69 -0.45 7.02 5.91
C GLU A 69 -1.44 7.04 4.75
N ALA A 70 -0.96 7.19 3.52
CA ALA A 70 -1.79 7.14 2.32
C ALA A 70 -2.46 5.78 2.13
N VAL A 71 -1.74 4.68 2.35
CA VAL A 71 -2.31 3.33 2.31
C VAL A 71 -3.41 3.17 3.37
N LEU A 72 -3.15 3.58 4.61
CA LEU A 72 -4.14 3.53 5.69
C LEU A 72 -5.37 4.41 5.41
N PHE A 73 -5.17 5.56 4.79
CA PHE A 73 -6.25 6.43 4.35
C PHE A 73 -7.11 5.77 3.28
N VAL A 74 -6.52 5.12 2.28
CA VAL A 74 -7.24 4.40 1.22
C VAL A 74 -8.06 3.25 1.82
N LEU A 75 -7.50 2.51 2.77
CA LEU A 75 -8.18 1.40 3.47
C LEU A 75 -9.29 1.87 4.43
N ARG A 76 -9.29 3.13 4.85
CA ARG A 76 -10.28 3.65 5.81
C ARG A 76 -11.70 3.52 5.25
N GLY A 77 -12.53 2.74 5.94
CA GLY A 77 -13.92 2.47 5.53
C GLY A 77 -14.07 1.52 4.35
N ARG A 78 -12.96 0.94 3.84
CA ARG A 78 -12.94 -0.02 2.73
C ARG A 78 -12.32 -1.37 3.10
N TYR A 79 -11.71 -1.47 4.29
CA TYR A 79 -11.13 -2.70 4.82
C TYR A 79 -12.13 -3.52 5.63
N GLU A 80 -12.22 -4.81 5.33
CA GLU A 80 -13.05 -5.80 6.02
C GLU A 80 -12.16 -6.87 6.65
N GLY A 81 -11.84 -6.69 7.93
CA GLY A 81 -10.99 -7.62 8.68
C GLY A 81 -11.01 -7.33 10.17
N GLU A 82 -10.59 -8.31 10.96
CA GLU A 82 -10.46 -8.17 12.41
C GLU A 82 -9.06 -7.68 12.80
N ALA A 83 -8.04 -8.04 12.00
CA ALA A 83 -6.68 -7.58 12.24
C ALA A 83 -6.54 -6.07 11.98
N ASP A 84 -5.63 -5.44 12.72
CA ASP A 84 -5.27 -4.04 12.44
C ASP A 84 -4.53 -3.94 11.10
N PRO A 85 -5.06 -3.20 10.11
CA PRO A 85 -4.41 -3.07 8.81
C PRO A 85 -3.04 -2.40 8.91
N ALA A 86 -2.79 -1.53 9.91
CA ALA A 86 -1.46 -0.96 10.14
C ALA A 86 -0.43 -2.05 10.45
N GLY A 87 -0.75 -3.00 11.34
CA GLY A 87 0.12 -4.13 11.64
C GLY A 87 0.39 -5.05 10.43
N LEU A 88 -0.59 -5.20 9.51
CA LEU A 88 -0.40 -5.94 8.28
C LEU A 88 0.57 -5.22 7.34
N ILE A 89 0.41 -3.91 7.15
CA ILE A 89 1.30 -3.09 6.34
C ILE A 89 2.72 -3.09 6.92
N ASP A 90 2.86 -2.93 8.23
CA ASP A 90 4.17 -2.95 8.90
C ASP A 90 4.88 -4.29 8.75
N SER A 91 4.14 -5.39 8.53
CA SER A 91 4.76 -6.67 8.21
C SER A 91 5.56 -6.60 6.91
N LEU A 92 5.13 -5.82 5.91
CA LEU A 92 5.81 -5.68 4.61
C LEU A 92 7.22 -5.08 4.74
N LEU A 93 7.42 -4.27 5.78
CA LEU A 93 8.69 -3.56 6.02
C LEU A 93 9.73 -4.45 6.72
N LYS A 94 9.30 -5.55 7.34
CA LYS A 94 10.15 -6.58 7.96
C LYS A 94 10.64 -7.57 6.93
#